data_AF-A0A8T5UVJ9-F1
#
_entry.id   AF-A0A8T5UVJ9-F1
#
_cell.length_a   1.000
_cell.length_b   1.000
_cell.length_c   1.000
_cell.angle_alpha   90.00
_cell.angle_beta   90.00
_cell.angle_gamma   90.00
#
_symmetry.space_group_name_H-M   'P 1'
#
loop_
_entity.id
_entity.type
_entity.pdbx_description
1 polymer ?
#
loop_
_entity_poly.entity_id
_entity_poly.type
_entity_poly.pdbx_seq_one_letter_code
_entity_poly.pdbx_strand_id
1 'polypeptide(L)'
;MEKKSLGLFLTVLGVIFLAISGITIWSMFFDYDVSKGVLIILSIPLMAFSLTTIFFGFYLITQSKLGTKARGLILIIDGIIPIISTIYVMTDSRLVAINELRILVLLPLTLVGIFIVIYGVFLVSADIYIDSDKTKKRANLILGLISIAIGFINIISFIVLIVTSGDQPIILSFFWLLNGVILVYFGVHLFIKKIEDKNKYSKKKN
;
A
#
# COMPACT_ATOMS: atom_id res chain seq x y z
N MET A 1 -0.24 5.27 18.61
CA MET A 1 -1.14 4.81 17.53
C MET A 1 -1.74 3.46 17.91
N GLU A 2 -3.03 3.24 17.66
CA GLU A 2 -3.63 1.93 17.90
C GLU A 2 -3.11 0.90 16.90
N LYS A 3 -2.51 -0.14 17.47
CA LYS A 3 -1.85 -1.28 16.81
C LYS A 3 -2.75 -1.92 15.74
N LYS A 4 -4.05 -1.94 16.02
CA LYS A 4 -5.08 -2.55 15.17
C LYS A 4 -5.33 -1.79 13.86
N SER A 5 -5.26 -0.46 13.85
CA SER A 5 -5.59 0.33 12.65
C SER A 5 -4.53 0.16 11.54
N LEU A 6 -3.24 0.18 11.90
CA LEU A 6 -2.15 -0.06 10.96
C LEU A 6 -2.16 -1.50 10.44
N GLY A 7 -2.33 -2.49 11.33
CA GLY A 7 -2.39 -3.88 10.91
C GLY A 7 -3.59 -4.17 10.01
N LEU A 8 -4.76 -3.57 10.30
CA LEU A 8 -5.95 -3.70 9.46
C LEU A 8 -5.77 -3.03 8.10
N PHE A 9 -5.11 -1.87 8.04
CA PHE A 9 -4.73 -1.23 6.77
C PHE A 9 -3.87 -2.16 5.90
N LEU A 10 -2.80 -2.74 6.47
CA LEU A 10 -1.95 -3.67 5.73
C LEU A 10 -2.72 -4.91 5.27
N THR A 11 -3.52 -5.52 6.14
CA THR A 11 -4.31 -6.70 5.77
C THR A 11 -5.27 -6.40 4.61
N VAL A 12 -6.00 -5.27 4.66
CA VAL A 12 -6.91 -4.90 3.58
C VAL A 12 -6.15 -4.59 2.29
N LEU A 13 -5.04 -3.85 2.38
CA LEU A 13 -4.17 -3.54 1.24
C LEU A 13 -3.65 -4.82 0.57
N GLY A 14 -3.15 -5.77 1.37
CA GLY A 14 -2.66 -7.05 0.89
C GLY A 14 -3.77 -7.89 0.25
N VAL A 15 -4.97 -7.94 0.82
CA VAL A 15 -6.11 -8.65 0.20
C VAL A 15 -6.45 -8.09 -1.18
N ILE A 16 -6.38 -6.77 -1.36
CA ILE A 16 -6.63 -6.13 -2.66
C ILE A 16 -5.57 -6.53 -3.67
N PHE A 17 -4.30 -6.46 -3.31
CA PHE A 17 -3.21 -6.88 -4.20
C PHE A 17 -3.25 -8.38 -4.52
N LEU A 18 -3.67 -9.21 -3.56
CA LEU A 18 -3.87 -10.64 -3.78
C LEU A 18 -5.01 -10.88 -4.78
N ALA A 19 -6.11 -10.14 -4.68
CA ALA A 19 -7.21 -10.22 -5.64
C ALA A 19 -6.78 -9.76 -7.03
N ILE A 20 -6.03 -8.64 -7.15
CA ILE A 20 -5.45 -8.18 -8.42
C ILE A 20 -4.60 -9.28 -9.04
N SER A 21 -3.67 -9.87 -8.26
CA SER A 21 -2.81 -10.95 -8.73
C SER A 21 -3.61 -12.19 -9.15
N GLY A 22 -4.55 -12.65 -8.32
CA GLY A 22 -5.38 -13.82 -8.58
C GLY A 22 -6.24 -13.67 -9.83
N ILE A 23 -6.87 -12.52 -10.03
CA ILE A 23 -7.67 -12.22 -11.23
C ILE A 23 -6.79 -12.14 -12.48
N THR A 24 -5.60 -11.55 -12.34
CA THR A 24 -4.65 -11.47 -13.45
C THR A 24 -4.19 -12.86 -13.88
N ILE A 25 -3.88 -13.75 -12.93
CA ILE A 25 -3.57 -15.16 -13.20
C ILE A 25 -4.79 -15.90 -13.80
N TRP A 26 -5.97 -15.71 -13.22
CA TRP A 26 -7.20 -16.36 -13.67
C TRP A 26 -7.57 -15.98 -15.12
N SER A 27 -7.32 -14.74 -15.51
CA SER A 27 -7.61 -14.22 -16.85
C SER A 27 -6.89 -14.96 -17.99
N MET A 28 -5.84 -15.73 -17.68
CA MET A 28 -5.09 -16.52 -18.67
C MET A 28 -5.77 -17.81 -19.09
N PHE A 29 -6.71 -18.31 -18.29
CA PHE A 29 -7.46 -19.51 -18.64
C PHE A 29 -8.56 -19.24 -19.69
N PHE A 30 -8.73 -17.98 -20.10
CA PHE A 30 -9.67 -17.55 -21.14
C PHE A 30 -8.89 -16.81 -22.24
N ASP A 31 -8.93 -17.31 -23.48
CA ASP A 31 -8.30 -16.71 -24.69
C ASP A 31 -6.82 -16.31 -24.52
N TYR A 32 -5.93 -17.29 -24.37
CA TYR A 32 -4.49 -17.03 -24.14
C TYR A 32 -3.84 -16.25 -25.30
N ASP A 33 -3.17 -15.14 -24.96
CA ASP A 33 -2.31 -14.36 -25.85
C ASP A 33 -0.98 -14.04 -25.11
N VAL A 34 0.09 -13.78 -25.85
CA VAL A 34 1.44 -13.47 -25.34
C VAL A 34 1.42 -12.29 -24.36
N SER A 35 0.54 -11.32 -24.59
CA SER A 35 0.25 -10.21 -23.68
C SER A 35 -0.20 -10.67 -22.28
N LYS A 36 -0.96 -11.77 -22.19
CA LYS A 36 -1.40 -12.39 -20.94
C LYS A 36 -0.27 -13.16 -20.25
N GLY A 37 0.59 -13.85 -21.00
CA GLY A 37 1.79 -14.52 -20.44
C GLY A 37 2.76 -13.54 -19.75
N VAL A 38 2.85 -12.32 -20.30
CA VAL A 38 3.63 -11.20 -19.78
C VAL A 38 3.03 -10.63 -18.47
N LEU A 39 1.70 -10.67 -18.29
CA LEU A 39 1.01 -10.28 -17.06
C LEU A 39 1.24 -11.26 -15.87
N ILE A 40 1.61 -12.52 -16.10
CA ILE A 40 2.04 -13.46 -15.02
C ILE A 40 3.27 -12.91 -14.30
N ILE A 41 4.23 -12.41 -15.08
CA ILE A 41 5.51 -11.93 -14.55
C ILE A 41 5.29 -10.76 -13.60
N LEU A 42 4.26 -9.96 -13.85
CA LEU A 42 3.77 -8.89 -12.96
C LEU A 42 2.99 -9.42 -11.74
N SER A 43 2.24 -10.51 -11.91
CA SER A 43 1.34 -11.06 -10.90
C SER A 43 2.06 -11.80 -9.77
N ILE A 44 3.16 -12.51 -10.08
CA ILE A 44 3.92 -13.29 -9.10
C ILE A 44 4.53 -12.39 -8.01
N PRO A 45 5.26 -11.30 -8.34
CA PRO A 45 5.78 -10.37 -7.33
C PRO A 45 4.66 -9.69 -6.53
N LEU A 46 3.55 -9.37 -7.18
CA LEU A 46 2.37 -8.80 -6.52
C LEU A 46 1.74 -9.79 -5.52
N MET A 47 1.69 -11.07 -5.86
CA MET A 47 1.22 -12.13 -4.98
C MET A 47 2.14 -12.28 -3.76
N ALA A 48 3.46 -12.31 -3.99
CA ALA A 48 4.44 -12.41 -2.92
C ALA A 48 4.30 -11.24 -1.93
N PHE A 49 4.24 -10.00 -2.45
CA PHE A 49 3.97 -8.81 -1.64
C PHE A 49 2.66 -8.92 -0.87
N SER A 50 1.56 -9.29 -1.55
CA SER A 50 0.25 -9.37 -0.92
C SER A 50 0.21 -10.35 0.26
N LEU A 51 0.85 -11.51 0.13
CA LEU A 51 0.92 -12.52 1.19
C LEU A 51 1.76 -12.04 2.37
N THR A 52 2.91 -11.40 2.11
CA THR A 52 3.74 -10.85 3.18
C THR A 52 3.05 -9.71 3.91
N THR A 53 2.37 -8.82 3.19
CA THR A 53 1.63 -7.71 3.77
C THR A 53 0.43 -8.19 4.59
N ILE A 54 -0.29 -9.22 4.14
CA ILE A 54 -1.36 -9.86 4.92
C ILE A 54 -0.79 -10.46 6.20
N PHE A 55 0.28 -11.24 6.10
CA PHE A 55 0.93 -11.89 7.24
C PHE A 55 1.39 -10.85 8.27
N PHE A 56 2.10 -9.81 7.83
CA PHE A 56 2.55 -8.73 8.71
C PHE A 56 1.38 -7.94 9.28
N GLY A 57 0.32 -7.69 8.51
CA GLY A 57 -0.90 -7.06 9.00
C GLY A 57 -1.54 -7.83 10.15
N PHE A 58 -1.74 -9.15 9.98
CA PHE A 58 -2.24 -10.02 11.04
C PHE A 58 -1.29 -10.09 12.25
N TYR A 59 0.01 -10.14 12.02
CA TYR A 59 1.00 -10.14 13.08
C TYR A 59 0.92 -8.85 13.92
N LEU A 60 0.74 -7.69 13.27
CA LEU A 60 0.57 -6.40 13.97
C LEU A 60 -0.76 -6.31 14.75
N ILE A 61 -1.83 -6.93 14.25
CA ILE A 61 -3.14 -7.01 14.92
C ILE A 61 -3.06 -7.89 16.18
N THR A 62 -2.43 -9.05 16.07
CA THR A 62 -2.42 -10.10 17.11
C THR A 62 -1.38 -9.85 18.20
N GLN A 63 -0.24 -9.24 17.88
CA GLN A 63 0.85 -9.03 18.83
C GLN A 63 0.67 -7.76 19.68
N SER A 64 0.04 -7.95 20.85
CA SER A 64 -0.20 -6.88 21.82
C SER A 64 1.09 -6.32 22.45
N LYS A 65 2.19 -7.09 22.50
CA LYS A 65 3.44 -6.68 23.16
C LYS A 65 4.53 -6.14 22.22
N LEU A 66 4.29 -6.03 20.92
CA LEU A 66 5.32 -5.53 20.00
C LEU A 66 5.71 -4.08 20.31
N GLY A 67 7.01 -3.81 20.45
CA GLY A 67 7.54 -2.45 20.58
C GLY A 67 7.39 -1.64 19.30
N THR A 68 7.40 -0.31 19.39
CA THR A 68 7.25 0.60 18.23
C THR A 68 8.36 0.41 17.21
N LYS A 69 9.61 0.24 17.68
CA LYS A 69 10.78 -0.12 16.86
C LYS A 69 10.57 -1.41 16.04
N ALA A 70 10.08 -2.48 16.66
CA ALA A 70 9.84 -3.76 15.98
C ALA A 70 8.76 -3.61 14.88
N ARG A 71 7.71 -2.81 15.14
CA ARG A 71 6.71 -2.50 14.11
C ARG A 71 7.30 -1.72 12.95
N GLY A 72 8.15 -0.74 13.24
CA GLY A 72 8.82 0.04 12.23
C GLY A 72 9.71 -0.82 11.33
N LEU A 73 10.44 -1.77 11.91
CA LEU A 73 11.24 -2.74 11.15
C LEU A 73 10.38 -3.64 10.25
N ILE A 74 9.24 -4.14 10.76
CA ILE A 74 8.29 -4.91 9.95
C ILE A 74 7.81 -4.11 8.75
N LEU A 75 7.42 -2.85 8.95
CA LEU A 75 7.01 -1.98 7.85
C LEU A 75 8.15 -1.75 6.85
N ILE A 76 9.38 -1.51 7.31
CA ILE A 76 10.53 -1.34 6.40
C ILE A 76 10.70 -2.59 5.53
N ILE A 77 10.65 -3.77 6.12
CA ILE A 77 10.77 -5.04 5.39
C ILE A 77 9.61 -5.18 4.39
N ASP A 78 8.37 -4.97 4.83
CA ASP A 78 7.18 -5.07 3.99
C ASP A 78 7.20 -4.09 2.81
N GLY A 79 7.65 -2.85 3.05
CA GLY A 79 7.74 -1.80 2.02
C GLY A 79 8.88 -1.97 1.03
N ILE A 80 9.93 -2.72 1.36
CA ILE A 80 11.04 -3.03 0.43
C ILE A 80 10.61 -4.05 -0.64
N ILE A 81 9.76 -5.02 -0.27
CA ILE A 81 9.28 -6.08 -1.17
C ILE A 81 8.66 -5.54 -2.48
N PRO A 82 7.70 -4.59 -2.45
CA PRO A 82 7.11 -4.05 -3.68
C PRO A 82 8.12 -3.21 -4.48
N ILE A 83 9.11 -2.59 -3.84
CA ILE A 83 10.18 -1.84 -4.54
C ILE A 83 11.08 -2.81 -5.33
N ILE A 84 11.55 -3.88 -4.69
CA ILE A 84 12.35 -4.93 -5.35
C ILE A 84 11.54 -5.59 -6.47
N SER A 85 10.26 -5.85 -6.22
CA SER A 85 9.33 -6.40 -7.21
C SER A 85 9.23 -5.50 -8.44
N THR A 86 9.06 -4.19 -8.25
CA THR A 86 9.06 -3.24 -9.37
C THR A 86 10.38 -3.26 -10.14
N ILE A 87 11.52 -3.23 -9.45
CA ILE A 87 12.83 -3.24 -10.09
C ILE A 87 12.98 -4.50 -10.96
N TYR A 88 12.65 -5.67 -10.40
CA TYR A 88 12.70 -6.94 -11.12
C TYR A 88 11.87 -6.89 -12.42
N VAL A 89 10.63 -6.42 -12.33
CA VAL A 89 9.72 -6.33 -13.48
C VAL A 89 10.17 -5.27 -14.49
N MET A 90 10.73 -4.14 -14.04
CA MET A 90 11.29 -3.11 -14.95
C MET A 90 12.49 -3.64 -15.75
N THR A 91 13.31 -4.49 -15.12
CA THR A 91 14.49 -5.09 -15.79
C THR A 91 14.15 -6.26 -16.71
N ASP A 92 12.91 -6.76 -16.71
CA ASP A 92 12.52 -7.87 -17.58
C ASP A 92 12.31 -7.39 -19.02
N SER A 93 13.20 -7.83 -19.92
CA SER A 93 13.19 -7.48 -21.34
C SER A 93 11.97 -8.02 -22.10
N ARG A 94 11.29 -9.04 -21.57
CA ARG A 94 10.08 -9.61 -22.18
C ARG A 94 8.88 -8.68 -22.09
N LEU A 95 8.92 -7.71 -21.17
CA LEU A 95 7.81 -6.78 -20.91
C LEU A 95 7.94 -5.47 -21.70
N VAL A 96 8.92 -5.34 -22.59
CA VAL A 96 9.14 -4.11 -23.39
C VAL A 96 7.93 -3.79 -24.27
N ALA A 97 7.25 -4.81 -24.81
CA ALA A 97 6.07 -4.63 -25.65
C ALA A 97 4.87 -4.00 -24.91
N ILE A 98 4.84 -4.06 -23.58
CA ILE A 98 3.77 -3.50 -22.73
C ILE A 98 4.30 -2.40 -21.80
N ASN A 99 5.37 -1.71 -22.19
CA ASN A 99 6.10 -0.81 -21.30
C ASN A 99 5.24 0.30 -20.67
N GLU A 100 4.29 0.86 -21.41
CA GLU A 100 3.38 1.89 -20.90
C GLU A 100 2.44 1.36 -19.82
N LEU A 101 1.83 0.19 -20.07
CA LEU A 101 0.98 -0.52 -19.10
C LEU A 101 1.79 -0.92 -17.87
N ARG A 102 3.02 -1.38 -18.07
CA ARG A 102 3.96 -1.74 -17.02
C ARG A 102 4.24 -0.55 -16.10
N ILE A 103 4.51 0.64 -16.64
CA ILE A 103 4.77 1.84 -15.83
C ILE A 103 3.51 2.26 -15.05
N LEU A 104 2.34 2.24 -15.69
CA LEU A 104 1.06 2.61 -15.06
C LEU A 104 0.70 1.71 -13.86
N VAL A 105 1.07 0.43 -13.92
CA VAL A 105 0.83 -0.55 -12.85
C VAL A 105 1.91 -0.51 -11.77
N LEU A 106 3.19 -0.40 -12.16
CA LEU A 106 4.31 -0.47 -11.23
C LEU A 106 4.52 0.83 -10.44
N LEU A 107 4.17 1.98 -11.00
CA LEU A 107 4.34 3.26 -10.31
C LEU A 107 3.54 3.32 -9.01
N PRO A 108 2.21 3.05 -8.99
CA PRO A 108 1.45 2.98 -7.74
C PRO A 108 2.00 1.95 -6.74
N LEU A 109 2.40 0.77 -7.20
CA LEU A 109 2.97 -0.28 -6.35
C LEU A 109 4.26 0.20 -5.66
N THR A 110 5.12 0.88 -6.41
CA THR A 110 6.37 1.45 -5.89
C THR A 110 6.12 2.55 -4.88
N LEU A 111 5.16 3.44 -5.17
CA LEU A 111 4.79 4.52 -4.26
C LEU A 111 4.22 3.98 -2.94
N VAL A 112 3.40 2.93 -2.99
CA VAL A 112 2.94 2.22 -1.80
C VAL A 112 4.12 1.65 -1.01
N GLY A 113 5.07 0.99 -1.67
CA GLY A 113 6.30 0.51 -1.04
C GLY A 113 7.08 1.61 -0.33
N ILE A 114 7.35 2.71 -1.03
CA ILE A 114 8.05 3.89 -0.49
C ILE A 114 7.31 4.45 0.72
N PHE A 115 5.98 4.57 0.65
CA PHE A 115 5.17 5.03 1.78
C PHE A 115 5.30 4.15 3.01
N ILE A 116 5.20 2.82 2.84
CA ILE A 116 5.34 1.86 3.94
C ILE A 116 6.75 1.96 4.54
N VAL A 117 7.81 2.11 3.73
CA VAL A 117 9.19 2.33 4.21
C VAL A 117 9.30 3.63 5.01
N ILE A 118 8.82 4.75 4.47
CA ILE A 118 8.84 6.06 5.16
C ILE A 118 8.14 5.95 6.51
N TYR A 119 6.99 5.27 6.55
CA TYR A 119 6.25 5.07 7.78
C TYR A 119 7.02 4.16 8.76
N GLY A 120 7.64 3.09 8.27
CA GLY A 120 8.50 2.22 9.08
C GLY A 120 9.67 2.97 9.71
N VAL A 121 10.39 3.76 8.91
CA VAL A 121 11.47 4.65 9.38
C VAL A 121 10.96 5.60 10.44
N PHE A 122 9.80 6.23 10.21
CA PHE A 122 9.19 7.12 11.19
C PHE A 122 8.92 6.42 12.53
N LEU A 123 8.39 5.19 12.52
CA LEU A 123 8.15 4.43 13.75
C LEU A 123 9.44 4.03 14.47
N VAL A 124 10.52 3.71 13.74
CA VAL A 124 11.83 3.42 14.34
C VAL A 124 12.42 4.67 14.98
N SER A 125 12.39 5.80 14.27
CA SER A 125 12.93 7.08 14.76
C SER A 125 12.10 7.68 15.90
N ALA A 126 10.79 7.39 15.95
CA ALA A 126 9.91 7.91 16.98
C ALA A 126 10.26 7.42 18.39
N ASP A 127 10.80 6.21 18.53
CA ASP A 127 11.26 5.67 19.81
C ASP A 127 12.60 6.27 20.27
N ILE A 128 13.40 6.81 19.35
CA ILE A 128 14.78 7.25 19.64
C ILE A 128 14.88 8.78 19.79
N TYR A 129 14.15 9.54 18.96
CA TYR A 129 14.37 10.98 18.82
C TYR A 129 13.12 11.85 19.02
N ILE A 130 11.93 11.24 19.07
CA ILE A 130 10.67 11.99 19.08
C ILE A 130 9.98 11.87 20.43
N ASP A 131 10.41 12.71 21.36
CA ASP A 131 9.83 12.72 22.71
C ASP A 131 8.59 13.62 22.83
N SER A 132 8.41 14.59 21.90
CA SER A 132 7.29 15.54 21.97
C SER A 132 6.03 15.09 21.20
N ASP A 133 4.87 15.21 21.84
CA ASP A 133 3.55 14.98 21.23
C ASP A 133 3.32 15.86 19.98
N LYS A 134 3.90 17.07 19.96
CA LYS A 134 3.80 18.01 18.83
C LYS A 134 4.50 17.48 17.58
N THR A 135 5.65 16.83 17.75
CA THR A 135 6.43 16.25 16.64
C THR A 135 5.77 14.98 16.11
N LYS A 136 5.27 14.10 16.99
CA LYS A 136 4.48 12.91 16.58
C LYS A 136 3.24 13.31 15.78
N LYS A 137 2.58 14.39 16.18
CA LYS A 137 1.42 14.94 15.48
C LYS A 137 1.74 15.48 14.09
N ARG A 138 2.82 16.25 13.95
CA ARG A 138 3.25 16.78 12.63
C ARG A 138 3.59 15.64 11.67
N ALA A 139 4.24 14.60 12.16
CA ALA A 139 4.58 13.46 11.32
C ALA A 139 3.36 12.65 10.88
N ASN A 140 2.37 12.41 11.76
CA ASN A 140 1.12 11.76 11.34
C ASN A 140 0.37 12.57 10.26
N LEU A 141 0.44 13.91 10.31
CA LEU A 141 -0.12 14.78 9.27
C LEU A 141 0.64 14.62 7.94
N ILE A 142 1.97 14.59 7.99
CA ILE A 142 2.81 14.39 6.80
C ILE A 142 2.53 13.01 6.18
N LEU A 143 2.50 11.96 6.99
CA LEU A 143 2.16 10.60 6.54
C LEU A 143 0.74 10.53 5.96
N GLY A 144 -0.22 11.23 6.58
CA GLY A 144 -1.59 11.33 6.07
C GLY A 144 -1.65 12.00 4.70
N LEU A 145 -0.92 13.11 4.51
CA LEU A 145 -0.83 13.80 3.22
C LEU A 145 -0.19 12.93 2.14
N ILE A 146 0.92 12.24 2.48
CA ILE A 146 1.60 11.33 1.54
C ILE A 146 0.65 10.20 1.11
N SER A 147 -0.06 9.58 2.05
CA SER A 147 -1.04 8.53 1.77
C SER A 147 -2.16 9.01 0.83
N ILE A 148 -2.71 10.19 1.08
CA ILE A 148 -3.75 10.80 0.22
C ILE A 148 -3.20 11.09 -1.18
N ALA A 149 -2.00 11.67 -1.28
CA ALA A 149 -1.38 11.98 -2.56
C ALA A 149 -1.15 10.72 -3.40
N ILE A 150 -0.64 9.65 -2.79
CA ILE A 150 -0.45 8.35 -3.47
C ILE A 150 -1.79 7.76 -3.88
N GLY A 151 -2.81 7.86 -3.01
CA GLY A 151 -4.17 7.44 -3.34
C GLY A 151 -4.72 8.14 -4.59
N PHE A 152 -4.55 9.46 -4.69
CA PHE A 152 -4.96 10.22 -5.88
C PHE A 152 -4.14 9.87 -7.12
N ILE A 153 -2.81 9.71 -7.00
CA ILE A 153 -1.97 9.25 -8.12
C ILE A 153 -2.48 7.91 -8.63
N ASN A 154 -2.81 6.98 -7.74
CA ASN A 154 -3.34 5.67 -8.10
C ASN A 154 -4.69 5.76 -8.83
N ILE A 155 -5.60 6.61 -8.35
CA ILE A 155 -6.89 6.87 -9.01
C ILE A 155 -6.69 7.49 -10.41
N ILE A 156 -5.75 8.43 -10.56
CA ILE A 156 -5.46 9.05 -11.86
C ILE A 156 -4.85 8.03 -12.82
N SER A 157 -3.86 7.25 -12.37
CA SER A 157 -3.27 6.16 -13.16
C SER A 157 -4.34 5.17 -13.63
N PHE A 158 -5.30 4.86 -12.76
CA PHE A 158 -6.47 4.05 -13.08
C PHE A 158 -7.36 4.67 -14.17
N ILE A 159 -7.71 5.96 -14.04
CA ILE A 159 -8.54 6.65 -15.05
C ILE A 159 -7.83 6.63 -16.41
N VAL A 160 -6.53 6.93 -16.43
CA VAL A 160 -5.72 6.90 -17.66
C VAL A 160 -5.74 5.51 -18.28
N LEU A 161 -5.57 4.46 -17.47
CA LEU A 161 -5.58 3.06 -17.92
C LEU A 161 -6.90 2.66 -18.58
N ILE A 162 -8.05 3.06 -18.01
CA ILE A 162 -9.37 2.80 -18.62
C ILE A 162 -9.52 3.55 -19.95
N VAL A 163 -9.12 4.83 -19.99
CA VAL A 163 -9.30 5.66 -21.20
C VAL A 163 -8.43 5.17 -22.36
N THR A 164 -7.21 4.72 -22.09
CA THR A 164 -6.27 4.28 -23.14
C THR A 164 -6.48 2.83 -23.57
N SER A 165 -7.06 2.01 -22.71
CA SER A 165 -7.13 0.56 -22.90
C SER A 165 -8.58 0.10 -22.74
N GLY A 166 -9.42 0.42 -23.74
CA GLY A 166 -10.88 0.18 -23.71
C GLY A 166 -11.32 -1.26 -23.46
N ASP A 167 -10.41 -2.24 -23.58
CA ASP A 167 -10.65 -3.67 -23.35
C ASP A 167 -10.10 -4.20 -22.01
N GLN A 168 -9.64 -3.34 -21.09
CA GLN A 168 -9.14 -3.79 -19.79
C GLN A 168 -10.25 -4.44 -18.97
N PRO A 169 -9.98 -5.56 -18.27
CA PRO A 169 -10.97 -6.21 -17.44
C PRO A 169 -11.46 -5.27 -16.33
N ILE A 170 -12.77 -4.95 -16.34
CA ILE A 170 -13.47 -4.10 -15.37
C ILE A 170 -13.16 -4.50 -13.91
N ILE A 171 -12.93 -5.79 -13.68
CA ILE A 171 -12.59 -6.35 -12.37
C ILE A 171 -11.21 -5.88 -11.90
N LEU A 172 -10.17 -5.93 -12.75
CA LEU A 172 -8.82 -5.46 -12.42
C LEU A 172 -8.83 -3.96 -12.10
N SER A 173 -9.57 -3.23 -12.92
CA SER A 173 -9.90 -1.82 -12.80
C SER A 173 -10.53 -1.46 -11.43
N PHE A 174 -11.51 -2.23 -10.97
CA PHE A 174 -12.16 -2.03 -9.67
C PHE A 174 -11.17 -2.15 -8.49
N PHE A 175 -10.29 -3.15 -8.49
CA PHE A 175 -9.34 -3.33 -7.38
C PHE A 175 -8.24 -2.25 -7.36
N TRP A 176 -7.85 -1.73 -8.52
CA TRP A 176 -6.95 -0.56 -8.58
C TRP A 176 -7.58 0.69 -7.99
N LEU A 177 -8.85 0.96 -8.31
CA LEU A 177 -9.60 2.04 -7.70
C LEU A 177 -9.72 1.85 -6.17
N LEU A 178 -10.02 0.63 -5.73
CA LEU A 178 -10.18 0.30 -4.32
C LEU A 178 -8.90 0.55 -3.52
N ASN A 179 -7.74 0.22 -4.10
CA ASN A 179 -6.43 0.54 -3.52
C ASN A 179 -6.26 2.06 -3.30
N GLY A 180 -6.58 2.87 -4.31
CA GLY A 180 -6.59 4.33 -4.19
C GLY A 180 -7.51 4.85 -3.07
N VAL A 181 -8.75 4.33 -3.01
CA VAL A 181 -9.73 4.70 -1.97
C VAL A 181 -9.21 4.37 -0.57
N ILE A 182 -8.59 3.21 -0.36
CA ILE A 182 -8.07 2.82 0.96
C ILE A 182 -6.87 3.65 1.39
N LEU A 183 -6.01 4.06 0.46
CA LEU A 183 -4.92 4.99 0.76
C LEU A 183 -5.44 6.36 1.18
N VAL A 184 -6.47 6.87 0.48
CA VAL A 184 -7.14 8.12 0.87
C VAL A 184 -7.81 7.97 2.23
N TYR A 185 -8.58 6.91 2.45
CA TYR A 185 -9.24 6.64 3.72
C TYR A 185 -8.24 6.52 4.88
N PHE A 186 -7.15 5.79 4.68
CA PHE A 186 -6.10 5.65 5.68
C PHE A 186 -5.45 7.00 5.99
N GLY A 187 -5.16 7.81 4.97
CA GLY A 187 -4.63 9.15 5.15
C GLY A 187 -5.59 10.04 5.95
N VAL A 188 -6.88 10.03 5.62
CA VAL A 188 -7.94 10.74 6.37
C VAL A 188 -8.06 10.22 7.81
N HIS A 189 -7.92 8.92 8.04
CA HIS A 189 -7.89 8.34 9.39
C HIS A 189 -6.71 8.88 10.21
N LEU A 190 -5.54 9.05 9.61
CA LEU A 190 -4.37 9.70 10.25
C LEU A 190 -4.66 11.16 10.62
N PHE A 191 -5.49 11.87 9.84
CA PHE A 191 -5.99 13.21 10.18
C PHE A 191 -7.01 13.19 11.33
N ILE A 192 -8.02 12.33 11.28
CA ILE A 192 -9.18 12.34 12.20
C ILE A 192 -8.79 11.90 13.62
N LYS A 193 -7.81 11.01 13.77
CA LYS A 193 -7.30 10.59 15.10
C LYS A 193 -6.87 11.77 16.00
N LYS A 194 -6.57 12.92 15.40
CA LYS A 194 -6.38 14.25 16.03
C LYS A 194 -7.55 14.71 16.92
N ILE A 195 -8.78 14.31 16.61
CA ILE A 195 -10.00 14.84 17.22
C ILE A 195 -10.35 14.09 18.51
N GLU A 196 -10.24 12.75 18.50
CA GLU A 196 -10.61 11.94 19.66
C GLU A 196 -9.66 12.10 20.85
N ASP A 197 -8.34 12.14 20.62
CA ASP A 197 -7.38 12.33 21.70
C ASP A 197 -7.58 13.69 22.39
N LYS A 198 -7.88 14.76 21.63
CA LYS A 198 -8.19 16.09 22.21
C LYS A 198 -9.43 16.07 23.12
N ASN A 199 -10.48 15.37 22.74
CA ASN A 199 -11.72 15.30 23.52
C ASN A 199 -11.55 14.49 24.82
N LYS A 200 -10.67 13.48 24.82
CA LYS A 200 -10.39 12.65 26.00
C LYS A 200 -9.63 13.41 27.09
N TYR A 201 -8.71 14.31 26.71
CA TYR A 201 -8.00 15.18 27.66
C TYR A 201 -8.84 16.37 28.14
N SER A 202 -9.80 16.85 27.34
CA SER A 202 -10.76 17.88 27.77
C SER A 202 -11.77 17.35 28.79
N LYS A 203 -12.27 16.12 28.64
CA LYS A 203 -13.21 15.51 29.59
C LYS A 203 -12.59 15.06 30.92
N LYS A 204 -11.26 14.99 31.01
CA LYS A 204 -10.55 14.63 32.25
C LYS A 204 -10.22 15.83 33.16
N LYS A 205 -10.62 17.05 32.75
CA LYS A 205 -10.34 18.31 33.46
C LYS A 205 -11.57 18.98 34.08
N ASN A 206 -12.74 18.33 34.04
CA ASN A 206 -13.94 18.77 34.74
C ASN A 206 -14.35 17.74 35.79
#